data_AF-M1VVL1-F1
#
_entry.id   AF-M1VVL1-F1
#
_cell.length_a   1.000
_cell.length_b   1.000
_cell.length_c   1.000
_cell.angle_alpha   90.00
_cell.angle_beta   90.00
_cell.angle_gamma   90.00
#
_symmetry.space_group_name_H-M   'P 1'
#
loop_
_entity.id
_entity.type
_entity.pdbx_description
1 polymer ?
#
loop_
_entity_poly.entity_id
_entity_poly.type
_entity_poly.pdbx_seq_one_letter_code
_entity_poly.pdbx_strand_id
1 'polypeptide(L)'
;MDRSRYWKLKSTRFHEYNLEERTVTGADLFRIRYYKTMTEASKALRVPYKRLRSRVQGHQPVKANGGQTRRERSILSKVPLTPSVIRIFSKARKTGHSLALNGITATREMRLIEEKALARTNRHAQTAVIGKLGPLSMRDARLRVAKYQYSRRAAQKEEKERIFKRNTRQEMVSLCRWVAKVRLKAYLDNTFYISQHYDLLREMCAAEKAAAEDSAALDSAFLEDPAVTAAKAHKLSYNVSHNANVML
;
A
#
# COMPACT_ATOMS: atom_id res chain seq x y z
N MET A 1 -12.58 -6.63 -9.34
CA MET A 1 -13.14 -5.29 -9.05
C MET A 1 -12.95 -4.38 -10.25
N ASP A 2 -14.07 -4.00 -10.86
CA ASP A 2 -14.13 -3.09 -12.00
C ASP A 2 -13.56 -1.70 -11.63
N ARG A 3 -12.46 -1.28 -12.28
CA ARG A 3 -11.76 -0.01 -11.96
C ARG A 3 -12.72 1.18 -12.05
N SER A 4 -13.73 1.11 -12.91
CA SER A 4 -14.79 2.11 -13.05
C SER A 4 -15.55 2.38 -11.75
N ARG A 5 -15.86 1.32 -10.96
CA ARG A 5 -16.56 1.43 -9.68
C ARG A 5 -15.70 2.03 -8.56
N TYR A 6 -14.39 1.79 -8.58
CA TYR A 6 -13.46 2.32 -7.57
C TYR A 6 -13.35 3.86 -7.62
N TRP A 7 -13.42 4.46 -8.82
CA TRP A 7 -13.33 5.91 -9.00
C TRP A 7 -14.63 6.66 -8.69
N LYS A 8 -15.79 6.02 -8.86
CA LYS A 8 -17.10 6.55 -8.41
C LYS A 8 -17.15 6.73 -6.89
N LEU A 9 -16.51 5.84 -6.12
CA LEU A 9 -16.51 5.89 -4.66
C LEU A 9 -15.60 6.96 -4.05
N LYS A 10 -14.49 7.35 -4.71
CA LYS A 10 -13.57 8.39 -4.22
C LYS A 10 -13.95 9.83 -4.57
N SER A 11 -14.82 10.04 -5.57
CA SER A 11 -15.14 11.37 -6.12
C SER A 11 -16.48 11.95 -5.65
N THR A 12 -17.12 11.34 -4.65
CA THR A 12 -18.45 11.75 -4.14
C THR A 12 -18.48 13.09 -3.41
N ARG A 13 -17.33 13.68 -3.06
CA ARG A 13 -17.25 15.03 -2.45
C ARG A 13 -16.18 15.90 -3.10
N PHE A 14 -16.63 16.93 -3.81
CA PHE A 14 -15.76 17.93 -4.43
C PHE A 14 -15.30 18.95 -3.40
N HIS A 15 -14.11 18.76 -2.82
CA HIS A 15 -13.50 19.70 -1.87
C HIS A 15 -12.18 20.26 -2.43
N GLU A 16 -11.77 21.43 -1.94
CA GLU A 16 -10.59 22.15 -2.45
C GLU A 16 -9.29 21.38 -2.21
N TYR A 17 -9.17 20.70 -1.07
CA TYR A 17 -8.03 19.82 -0.75
C TYR A 17 -7.92 18.59 -1.67
N ASN A 18 -9.01 18.19 -2.33
CA ASN A 18 -9.05 17.05 -3.25
C ASN A 18 -8.91 17.50 -4.72
N LEU A 19 -8.38 18.69 -4.99
CA LEU A 19 -8.23 19.17 -6.37
C LEU A 19 -7.14 18.38 -7.12
N GLU A 20 -6.06 17.98 -6.45
CA GLU A 20 -4.96 17.23 -7.07
C GLU A 20 -5.37 15.83 -7.51
N GLU A 21 -6.01 15.05 -6.64
CA GLU A 21 -6.42 13.68 -7.01
C GLU A 21 -7.43 13.72 -8.16
N ARG A 22 -8.38 14.66 -8.14
CA ARG A 22 -9.31 14.87 -9.26
C ARG A 22 -8.62 15.26 -10.56
N THR A 23 -7.53 16.04 -10.49
CA THR A 23 -6.75 16.41 -11.69
C THR A 23 -6.00 15.20 -12.25
N VAL A 24 -5.46 14.34 -11.38
CA VAL A 24 -4.80 13.09 -11.77
C VAL A 24 -5.82 12.12 -12.37
N THR A 25 -6.93 11.86 -11.67
CA THR A 25 -8.01 11.00 -12.14
C THR A 25 -8.58 11.49 -13.46
N GLY A 26 -8.77 12.80 -13.64
CA GLY A 26 -9.25 13.36 -14.91
C GLY A 26 -8.29 13.12 -16.07
N ALA A 27 -6.98 13.20 -15.82
CA ALA A 27 -5.98 12.94 -16.85
C ALA A 27 -5.94 11.44 -17.21
N ASP A 28 -6.07 10.56 -16.22
CA ASP A 28 -6.10 9.12 -16.42
C ASP A 28 -7.38 8.68 -17.16
N LEU A 29 -8.55 9.18 -16.76
CA LEU A 29 -9.83 8.90 -17.42
C LEU A 29 -9.87 9.41 -18.87
N PHE A 30 -9.24 10.56 -19.15
CA PHE A 30 -9.09 11.04 -20.52
C PHE A 30 -8.16 10.15 -21.35
N ARG A 31 -7.03 9.69 -20.79
CA ARG A 31 -6.08 8.82 -21.50
C ARG A 31 -6.66 7.47 -21.88
N ILE A 32 -7.50 6.90 -21.02
CA ILE A 32 -8.21 5.64 -21.31
C ILE A 32 -9.46 5.85 -22.20
N ARG A 33 -9.64 7.05 -22.77
CA ARG A 33 -10.77 7.43 -23.63
C ARG A 33 -12.15 7.26 -22.98
N TYR A 34 -12.23 7.28 -21.64
CA TYR A 34 -13.50 7.23 -20.92
C TYR A 34 -14.31 8.50 -21.15
N TYR A 35 -13.65 9.66 -21.17
CA TYR A 35 -14.23 10.92 -21.64
C TYR A 35 -13.78 11.18 -23.07
N LYS A 36 -14.72 11.58 -23.93
CA LYS A 36 -14.44 11.86 -25.36
C LYS A 36 -13.59 13.12 -25.51
N THR A 37 -13.78 14.09 -24.62
CA THR A 37 -13.04 15.36 -24.64
C THR A 37 -12.50 15.75 -23.27
N MET A 38 -11.40 16.51 -23.27
CA MET A 38 -10.83 17.08 -22.04
C MET A 38 -11.78 18.05 -21.32
N THR A 39 -12.63 18.75 -22.08
CA THR A 39 -13.62 19.69 -21.54
C THR A 39 -14.69 18.96 -20.75
N GLU A 40 -15.12 17.79 -21.23
CA GLU A 40 -16.04 16.91 -20.55
C GLU A 40 -15.46 16.37 -19.24
N ALA A 41 -14.22 15.88 -19.26
CA ALA A 41 -13.50 15.43 -18.07
C ALA A 41 -13.32 16.55 -17.02
N SER A 42 -12.99 17.77 -17.47
CA SER A 42 -12.83 18.95 -16.62
C SER A 42 -14.14 19.34 -15.93
N LYS A 43 -15.26 19.33 -16.66
CA LYS A 43 -16.60 19.60 -16.12
C LYS A 43 -17.06 18.52 -15.14
N ALA A 44 -16.90 17.25 -15.50
CA ALA A 44 -17.33 16.11 -14.69
C ALA A 44 -16.62 16.05 -13.32
N LEU A 45 -15.34 16.42 -13.28
CA LEU A 45 -14.53 16.37 -12.05
C LEU A 45 -14.37 17.72 -11.34
N ARG A 46 -14.98 18.79 -11.88
CA ARG A 46 -14.85 20.17 -11.40
C ARG A 46 -13.37 20.59 -11.19
N VAL A 47 -12.55 20.34 -12.21
CA VAL A 47 -11.12 20.69 -12.23
C VAL A 47 -10.89 21.78 -13.28
N PRO A 48 -10.10 22.84 -13.00
CA PRO A 48 -9.78 23.86 -13.99
C PRO A 48 -9.14 23.26 -15.27
N TYR A 49 -9.72 23.56 -16.43
CA TYR A 49 -9.31 23.00 -17.73
C TYR A 49 -7.81 23.15 -18.01
N LYS A 50 -7.25 24.36 -17.77
CA LYS A 50 -5.82 24.63 -17.99
C LYS A 50 -4.92 23.72 -17.14
N ARG A 51 -5.35 23.41 -15.91
CA ARG A 51 -4.62 22.53 -14.98
C ARG A 51 -4.61 21.08 -15.48
N LEU A 52 -5.77 20.60 -15.92
CA LEU A 52 -5.92 19.27 -16.50
C LEU A 52 -5.09 19.13 -17.79
N ARG A 53 -5.11 20.14 -18.67
CA ARG A 53 -4.31 20.19 -19.91
C ARG A 53 -2.82 20.11 -19.65
N SER A 54 -2.34 20.91 -18.70
CA SER A 54 -0.94 20.88 -18.24
C SER A 54 -0.54 19.48 -17.77
N ARG A 55 -1.42 18.79 -17.04
CA ARG A 55 -1.17 17.44 -16.52
C ARG A 55 -1.12 16.38 -17.63
N VAL A 56 -2.05 16.44 -18.58
CA VAL A 56 -2.08 15.54 -19.76
C VAL A 56 -0.82 15.72 -20.61
N GLN A 57 -0.38 16.96 -20.80
CA GLN A 57 0.86 17.33 -21.53
C GLN A 57 2.16 16.96 -20.78
N GLY A 58 2.06 16.41 -19.57
CA GLY A 58 3.23 15.92 -18.82
C GLY A 58 3.93 16.95 -17.95
N HIS A 59 3.36 18.16 -17.80
CA HIS A 59 3.86 19.13 -16.82
C HIS A 59 3.37 18.72 -15.43
N GLN A 60 4.33 18.29 -14.59
CA GLN A 60 4.08 17.99 -13.18
C GLN A 60 4.27 19.25 -12.33
N PRO A 61 3.59 19.38 -11.18
CA PRO A 61 3.86 20.47 -10.25
C PRO A 61 5.34 20.48 -9.87
N VAL A 62 5.93 21.67 -9.70
CA VAL A 62 7.37 21.89 -9.49
C VAL A 62 7.95 21.04 -8.33
N LYS A 63 7.14 20.68 -7.33
CA LYS A 63 7.51 19.77 -6.24
C LYS A 63 7.86 18.33 -6.70
N ALA A 64 7.40 17.89 -7.87
CA ALA A 64 7.69 16.59 -8.48
C ALA A 64 8.70 16.67 -9.64
N ASN A 65 9.18 17.87 -10.01
CA ASN A 65 10.25 18.05 -11.00
C ASN A 65 11.66 17.83 -10.40
N GLY A 66 11.76 17.09 -9.30
CA GLY A 66 13.04 16.59 -8.81
C GLY A 66 13.55 15.52 -9.77
N GLY A 67 14.82 15.59 -10.18
CA GLY A 67 15.46 14.74 -11.20
C GLY A 67 15.46 13.22 -10.96
N GLN A 68 14.69 12.72 -9.98
CA GLN A 68 14.46 11.30 -9.68
C GLN A 68 13.88 10.54 -10.88
N THR A 69 12.88 11.11 -11.58
CA THR A 69 12.19 10.47 -12.70
C THR A 69 13.05 10.35 -13.96
N ARG A 70 14.06 11.21 -14.15
CA ARG A 70 15.03 11.09 -15.26
C ARG A 70 16.00 9.93 -15.05
N ARG A 71 16.38 9.65 -13.81
CA ARG A 71 17.31 8.56 -13.45
C ARG A 71 16.65 7.20 -13.55
N GLU A 72 15.41 7.07 -13.05
CA GLU A 72 14.65 5.83 -13.16
C GLU A 72 14.40 5.47 -14.63
N ARG A 73 14.06 6.46 -15.46
CA ARG A 73 13.95 6.25 -16.92
C ARG A 73 15.28 5.90 -17.57
N SER A 74 16.39 6.55 -17.23
CA SER A 74 17.69 6.26 -17.87
C SER A 74 18.27 4.90 -17.46
N ILE A 75 18.07 4.49 -16.20
CA ILE A 75 18.48 3.16 -15.71
C ILE A 75 17.65 2.08 -16.41
N LEU A 76 16.34 2.30 -16.56
CA LEU A 76 15.45 1.39 -17.28
C LEU A 76 15.72 1.39 -18.81
N SER A 77 16.11 2.53 -19.38
CA SER A 77 16.31 2.68 -20.83
C SER A 77 17.75 2.46 -21.30
N LYS A 78 18.71 2.21 -20.40
CA LYS A 78 20.17 2.10 -20.68
C LYS A 78 20.76 3.29 -21.45
N VAL A 79 20.10 4.45 -21.46
CA VAL A 79 20.59 5.65 -22.15
C VAL A 79 21.55 6.39 -21.22
N PRO A 80 22.76 6.76 -21.67
CA PRO A 80 23.72 7.48 -20.83
C PRO A 80 23.15 8.82 -20.39
N LEU A 81 23.28 9.13 -19.10
CA LEU A 81 22.89 10.41 -18.54
C LEU A 81 23.73 11.52 -19.20
N THR A 82 23.09 12.63 -19.56
CA THR A 82 23.82 13.79 -20.08
C THR A 82 24.83 14.32 -19.04
N PRO A 83 26.00 14.84 -19.48
CA PRO A 83 27.08 15.28 -18.57
C PRO A 83 26.63 16.25 -17.48
N SER A 84 25.67 17.13 -17.80
CA SER A 84 25.07 18.07 -16.85
C SER A 84 24.33 17.36 -15.71
N VAL A 85 23.62 16.26 -15.99
CA VAL A 85 22.90 15.48 -14.98
C VAL A 85 23.87 14.71 -14.08
N ILE A 86 24.94 14.16 -14.65
CA ILE A 86 26.03 13.50 -13.90
C ILE A 86 26.69 14.50 -12.94
N ARG A 87 26.94 15.73 -13.40
CA ARG A 87 27.54 16.79 -12.57
C ARG A 87 26.64 17.18 -11.40
N ILE A 88 25.33 17.35 -11.64
CA ILE A 88 24.37 17.68 -10.56
C ILE A 88 24.30 16.53 -9.55
N PHE A 89 24.25 15.28 -10.04
CA PHE A 89 24.21 14.11 -9.17
C PHE A 89 25.46 13.95 -8.31
N SER A 90 26.64 14.11 -8.89
CA SER A 90 27.90 14.05 -8.14
C SER A 90 27.98 15.14 -7.07
N LYS A 91 27.51 16.37 -7.37
CA LYS A 91 27.37 17.44 -6.36
C LYS A 91 26.43 17.02 -5.23
N ALA A 92 25.21 16.56 -5.56
CA ALA A 92 24.23 16.12 -4.57
C ALA A 92 24.74 14.97 -3.70
N ARG A 93 25.49 14.02 -4.27
CA ARG A 93 26.11 12.91 -3.55
C ARG A 93 27.21 13.39 -2.61
N LYS A 94 28.08 14.29 -3.07
CA LYS A 94 29.16 14.88 -2.24
C LYS A 94 28.58 15.68 -1.07
N THR A 95 27.58 16.51 -1.32
CA THR A 95 26.90 17.28 -0.27
C THR A 95 26.17 16.36 0.71
N GLY A 96 25.46 15.35 0.21
CA GLY A 96 24.76 14.38 1.06
C GLY A 96 25.73 13.58 1.95
N HIS A 97 26.87 13.16 1.41
CA HIS A 97 27.90 12.47 2.17
C HIS A 97 28.54 13.37 3.24
N SER A 98 28.85 14.63 2.90
CA SER A 98 29.37 15.61 3.87
C SER A 98 28.38 15.89 4.99
N LEU A 99 27.09 16.06 4.68
CA LEU A 99 26.05 16.25 5.69
C LEU A 99 25.89 15.03 6.61
N ALA A 100 25.96 13.82 6.05
CA ALA A 100 25.91 12.59 6.84
C ALA A 100 27.11 12.51 7.81
N LEU A 101 28.33 12.81 7.34
CA LEU A 101 29.51 12.86 8.19
C LEU A 101 29.38 13.92 9.29
N ASN A 102 28.89 15.12 8.96
CA ASN A 102 28.67 16.18 9.94
C ASN A 102 27.62 15.80 10.99
N GLY A 103 26.58 15.07 10.60
CA GLY A 103 25.60 14.51 11.55
C GLY A 103 26.23 13.48 12.49
N ILE A 104 27.08 12.59 11.96
CA ILE A 104 27.80 11.59 12.76
C ILE A 104 28.78 12.27 13.74
N THR A 105 29.52 13.29 13.29
CA THR A 105 30.44 14.02 14.17
C THR A 105 29.69 14.82 15.25
N ALA A 106 28.63 15.54 14.87
CA ALA A 106 27.81 16.30 15.83
C ALA A 106 27.19 15.39 16.89
N THR A 107 26.65 14.23 16.51
CA THR A 107 26.12 13.26 17.47
C THR A 107 27.19 12.68 18.39
N ARG A 108 28.41 12.45 17.90
CA ARG A 108 29.55 12.04 18.73
C ARG A 108 29.97 13.14 19.71
N GLU A 109 30.05 14.38 19.27
CA GLU A 109 30.41 15.52 20.11
C GLU A 109 29.38 15.75 21.22
N MET A 110 28.09 15.69 20.90
CA MET A 110 27.01 15.78 21.88
C MET A 110 27.14 14.70 22.96
N ARG A 111 27.40 13.44 22.57
CA ARG A 111 27.66 12.36 23.53
C ARG A 111 28.87 12.63 24.42
N LEU A 112 29.97 13.12 23.86
CA LEU A 112 31.16 13.46 24.65
C LEU A 112 30.90 14.60 25.64
N ILE A 113 30.06 15.57 25.28
CA ILE A 113 29.64 16.65 26.18
C ILE A 113 28.77 16.08 27.32
N GLU A 114 27.81 15.23 27.00
CA GLU A 114 26.95 14.55 27.99
C GLU A 114 27.78 13.70 28.95
N GLU A 115 28.73 12.91 28.44
CA GLU A 115 29.65 12.12 29.26
C GLU A 115 30.50 12.99 30.18
N LYS A 116 31.06 14.10 29.67
CA LYS A 116 31.82 15.06 30.48
C LYS A 116 30.95 15.69 31.56
N ALA A 117 29.70 16.04 31.26
CA ALA A 117 28.76 16.58 32.23
C ALA A 117 28.44 15.55 33.32
N LEU A 118 28.17 14.30 32.93
CA LEU A 118 27.91 13.19 33.86
C LEU A 118 29.14 12.86 34.72
N ALA A 119 30.35 12.96 34.16
CA ALA A 119 31.58 12.82 34.93
C ALA A 119 31.77 13.94 35.96
N ARG A 120 31.37 15.19 35.65
CA ARG A 120 31.38 16.31 36.60
C ARG A 120 30.36 16.10 37.72
N THR A 121 29.12 15.74 37.39
CA THR A 121 28.08 15.49 38.41
C THR A 121 28.47 14.32 39.33
N ASN A 122 29.06 13.26 38.79
CA ASN A 122 29.59 12.15 39.59
C ASN A 122 30.71 12.59 40.55
N ARG A 123 31.65 13.42 40.11
CA ARG A 123 32.70 13.99 40.98
C ARG A 123 32.12 14.89 42.07
N HIS A 124 31.15 15.73 41.74
CA HIS A 124 30.44 16.55 42.71
C HIS A 124 29.67 15.70 43.73
N ALA A 125 29.01 14.63 43.29
CA ALA A 125 28.33 13.71 44.20
C ALA A 125 29.32 12.98 45.13
N GLN A 126 30.48 12.54 44.61
CA GLN A 126 31.52 11.91 45.43
C GLN A 126 32.10 12.87 46.47
N THR A 127 32.42 14.11 46.08
CA THR A 127 32.92 15.14 47.00
C THR A 127 31.86 15.56 48.02
N ALA A 128 30.58 15.63 47.63
CA ALA A 128 29.48 15.90 48.56
C ALA A 128 29.27 14.77 49.59
N VAL A 129 29.46 13.50 49.19
CA VAL A 129 29.44 12.37 50.14
C VAL A 129 30.57 12.48 51.16
N ILE A 130 31.78 12.89 50.73
CA ILE A 130 32.91 13.13 51.63
C ILE A 130 32.59 14.28 52.60
N GLY A 131 32.03 15.39 52.12
CA GLY A 131 31.66 16.54 52.97
C GLY A 131 30.55 16.26 53.99
N LYS A 132 29.57 15.42 53.65
CA LYS A 132 28.45 15.05 54.56
C LYS A 132 28.85 14.13 55.71
N LEU A 133 29.94 13.37 55.58
CA LEU A 133 30.33 12.36 56.55
C LEU A 133 31.34 12.85 57.61
N GLY A 134 31.84 14.08 57.51
CA GLY A 134 32.82 14.66 58.44
C GLY A 134 34.22 14.01 58.36
N PRO A 135 35.24 14.50 59.09
CA PRO A 135 36.56 13.89 59.13
C PRO A 135 36.47 12.53 59.82
N LEU A 136 36.38 11.49 59.00
CA LEU A 136 36.36 10.10 59.43
C LEU A 136 37.78 9.63 59.68
N SER A 137 37.98 8.80 60.70
CA SER A 137 39.08 7.83 60.67
C SER A 137 39.00 7.08 59.33
N MET A 138 40.12 7.04 58.60
CA MET A 138 40.22 6.47 57.23
C MET A 138 39.59 5.08 57.08
N ARG A 139 39.49 4.31 58.18
CA ARG A 139 38.90 2.97 58.22
C ARG A 139 37.37 2.97 58.10
N ASP A 140 36.69 3.87 58.81
CA ASP A 140 35.20 3.93 58.82
C ASP A 140 34.66 4.62 57.56
N ALA A 141 35.42 5.56 56.99
CA ALA A 141 35.14 6.21 55.71
C ALA A 141 35.04 5.20 54.55
N ARG A 142 36.02 4.32 54.45
CA ARG A 142 36.15 3.35 53.34
C ARG A 142 35.00 2.35 53.35
N LEU A 143 34.62 1.85 54.53
CA LEU A 143 33.50 0.91 54.67
C LEU A 143 32.16 1.55 54.29
N ARG A 144 31.89 2.78 54.73
CA ARG A 144 30.65 3.49 54.37
C ARG A 144 30.59 3.84 52.89
N VAL A 145 31.69 4.32 52.31
CA VAL A 145 31.78 4.60 50.87
C VAL A 145 31.60 3.32 50.06
N ALA A 146 32.22 2.21 50.46
CA ALA A 146 32.05 0.92 49.80
C ALA A 146 30.59 0.43 49.85
N LYS A 147 29.94 0.51 51.02
CA LYS A 147 28.53 0.16 51.19
C LYS A 147 27.62 1.03 50.31
N TYR A 148 27.83 2.34 50.32
CA TYR A 148 27.06 3.27 49.50
C TYR A 148 27.26 3.04 48.00
N GLN A 149 28.50 2.83 47.54
CA GLN A 149 28.80 2.53 46.14
C GLN A 149 28.18 1.20 45.69
N TYR A 150 28.20 0.19 46.56
CA TYR A 150 27.54 -1.10 46.30
C TYR A 150 26.03 -0.92 46.12
N SER A 151 25.35 -0.28 47.07
CA SER A 151 23.90 -0.01 46.98
C SER A 151 23.56 0.82 45.74
N ARG A 152 24.39 1.81 45.39
CA ARG A 152 24.20 2.62 44.18
C ARG A 152 24.33 1.79 42.90
N ARG A 153 25.34 0.91 42.82
CA ARG A 153 25.55 0.03 41.67
C ARG A 153 24.44 -1.02 41.55
N ALA A 154 23.98 -1.57 42.68
CA ALA A 154 22.86 -2.50 42.73
C ALA A 154 21.58 -1.85 42.17
N ALA A 155 21.24 -0.65 42.63
CA ALA A 155 20.09 0.10 42.13
C ALA A 155 20.21 0.43 40.63
N GLN A 156 21.40 0.80 40.15
CA GLN A 156 21.63 1.03 38.72
C GLN A 156 21.46 -0.25 37.87
N LYS A 157 21.87 -1.41 38.40
CA LYS A 157 21.73 -2.69 37.70
C LYS A 157 20.26 -3.10 37.62
N GLU A 158 19.53 -2.99 38.74
CA GLU A 158 18.09 -3.25 38.80
C GLU A 158 17.31 -2.36 37.82
N GLU A 159 17.65 -1.07 37.77
CA GLU A 159 17.02 -0.12 36.84
C GLU A 159 17.31 -0.46 35.37
N LYS A 160 18.54 -0.87 35.04
CA LYS A 160 18.89 -1.35 33.69
C LYS A 160 18.11 -2.62 33.32
N GLU A 161 17.98 -3.56 34.25
CA GLU A 161 17.20 -4.78 34.04
C GLU A 161 15.70 -4.46 33.83
N ARG A 162 15.17 -3.48 34.58
CA ARG A 162 13.80 -2.99 34.43
C ARG A 162 13.56 -2.37 33.05
N ILE A 163 14.49 -1.53 32.58
CA ILE A 163 14.45 -0.92 31.24
C ILE A 163 14.54 -2.01 30.17
N PHE A 164 15.47 -2.96 30.31
CA PHE A 164 15.62 -4.08 29.38
C PHE A 164 14.34 -4.92 29.27
N LYS A 165 13.74 -5.30 30.40
CA LYS A 165 12.46 -6.03 30.45
C LYS A 165 11.31 -5.24 29.81
N ARG A 166 11.29 -3.91 29.98
CA ARG A 166 10.30 -3.04 29.34
C ARG A 166 10.48 -3.02 27.83
N ASN A 167 11.71 -2.84 27.35
CA ASN A 167 12.03 -2.77 25.93
C ASN A 167 11.73 -4.10 25.23
N THR A 168 12.13 -5.23 25.80
CA THR A 168 11.83 -6.56 25.25
C THR A 168 10.32 -6.81 25.14
N ARG A 169 9.52 -6.38 26.14
CA ARG A 169 8.06 -6.43 26.05
C ARG A 169 7.51 -5.56 24.91
N GLN A 170 8.02 -4.35 24.74
CA GLN A 170 7.61 -3.46 23.66
C GLN A 170 7.97 -4.00 22.27
N GLU A 171 9.16 -4.59 22.13
CA GLU A 171 9.60 -5.29 20.93
C GLU A 171 8.69 -6.47 20.61
N MET A 172 8.38 -7.32 21.59
CA MET A 172 7.46 -8.45 21.43
C MET A 172 6.06 -7.99 20.98
N VAL A 173 5.50 -6.94 21.59
CA VAL A 173 4.21 -6.37 21.16
C VAL A 173 4.29 -5.85 19.73
N SER A 174 5.40 -5.22 19.36
CA SER A 174 5.61 -4.69 18.00
C SER A 174 5.71 -5.82 16.97
N LEU A 175 6.42 -6.90 17.29
CA LEU A 175 6.51 -8.10 16.46
C LEU A 175 5.15 -8.78 16.31
N CYS A 176 4.41 -8.99 17.40
CA CYS A 176 3.05 -9.57 17.34
C CYS A 176 2.11 -8.75 16.45
N ARG A 177 2.15 -7.41 16.56
CA ARG A 177 1.38 -6.51 15.69
C ARG A 177 1.80 -6.63 14.23
N TRP A 178 3.09 -6.74 13.96
CA TRP A 178 3.61 -6.91 12.61
C TRP A 178 3.18 -8.25 12.01
N VAL A 179 3.33 -9.35 12.74
CA VAL A 179 2.88 -10.69 12.33
C VAL A 179 1.38 -10.70 12.06
N ALA A 180 0.57 -10.06 12.92
CA ALA A 180 -0.87 -9.94 12.70
C ALA A 180 -1.21 -9.20 11.39
N LYS A 181 -0.50 -8.11 11.08
CA LYS A 181 -0.67 -7.38 9.81
C LYS A 181 -0.27 -8.21 8.60
N VAL A 182 0.85 -8.93 8.68
CA VAL A 182 1.32 -9.82 7.60
C VAL A 182 0.31 -10.94 7.36
N ARG A 183 -0.20 -11.58 8.43
CA ARG A 183 -1.24 -12.61 8.33
C ARG A 183 -2.52 -12.05 7.72
N LEU A 184 -3.00 -10.90 8.19
CA LEU A 184 -4.19 -10.25 7.63
C LEU A 184 -4.02 -9.96 6.14
N LYS A 185 -2.86 -9.46 5.73
CA LYS A 185 -2.56 -9.21 4.32
C LYS A 185 -2.59 -10.51 3.50
N ALA A 186 -1.96 -11.58 4.01
CA ALA A 186 -1.99 -12.88 3.35
C ALA A 186 -3.41 -13.44 3.22
N TYR A 187 -4.25 -13.31 4.26
CA TYR A 187 -5.67 -13.70 4.20
C TYR A 187 -6.46 -12.88 3.17
N LEU A 188 -6.25 -11.57 3.13
CA LEU A 188 -6.90 -10.69 2.15
C LEU A 188 -6.47 -11.01 0.71
N ASP A 189 -5.18 -11.27 0.49
CA ASP A 189 -4.65 -11.65 -0.81
C ASP A 189 -5.18 -13.02 -1.26
N ASN A 190 -5.34 -13.99 -0.33
CA ASN A 190 -5.87 -15.32 -0.64
C ASN A 190 -7.40 -15.32 -0.86
N THR A 191 -8.15 -14.55 -0.07
CA THR A 191 -9.60 -14.37 -0.27
C THR A 191 -9.91 -13.65 -1.58
N PHE A 192 -9.06 -12.70 -1.99
CA PHE A 192 -9.15 -12.07 -3.30
C PHE A 192 -8.97 -13.09 -4.44
N TYR A 193 -8.04 -14.04 -4.29
CA TYR A 193 -7.81 -15.12 -5.27
C TYR A 193 -9.01 -16.09 -5.36
N ILE A 194 -9.57 -16.48 -4.21
CA ILE A 194 -10.76 -17.35 -4.17
C ILE A 194 -11.98 -16.66 -4.80
N SER A 195 -12.19 -15.37 -4.51
CA SER A 195 -13.31 -14.62 -5.12
C SER A 195 -13.20 -14.52 -6.64
N GLN A 196 -11.99 -14.32 -7.19
CA GLN A 196 -11.76 -14.31 -8.63
C GLN A 196 -12.02 -15.67 -9.27
N HIS A 197 -11.68 -16.76 -8.58
CA HIS A 197 -11.92 -18.11 -9.07
C HIS A 197 -13.43 -18.43 -9.18
N TYR A 198 -14.23 -18.00 -8.19
CA TYR A 198 -15.69 -18.18 -8.24
C TYR A 198 -16.38 -17.29 -9.29
N ASP A 199 -15.87 -16.08 -9.53
CA ASP A 199 -16.37 -15.23 -10.62
C ASP A 199 -16.08 -15.86 -12.00
N LEU A 200 -14.88 -16.41 -12.19
CA LEU A 200 -14.49 -17.15 -13.41
C LEU A 200 -15.36 -18.39 -13.65
N LEU A 201 -15.61 -19.19 -12.60
CA LEU A 201 -16.48 -20.36 -12.70
C LEU A 201 -17.93 -19.99 -13.06
N ARG A 202 -18.42 -18.85 -12.54
CA ARG A 202 -19.76 -18.35 -12.87
C ARG A 202 -19.85 -17.91 -14.33
N GLU A 203 -18.81 -17.22 -14.83
CA GLU A 203 -18.73 -16.81 -16.24
C GLU A 203 -18.64 -18.03 -17.17
N MET A 204 -17.89 -19.07 -16.80
CA MET A 204 -17.81 -20.32 -17.56
C MET A 204 -19.17 -21.05 -17.61
N CYS A 205 -19.85 -21.22 -16.48
CA CYS A 205 -21.17 -21.86 -16.47
C CYS A 205 -22.25 -21.04 -17.21
N ALA A 206 -22.13 -19.71 -17.26
CA ALA A 206 -23.03 -18.88 -18.04
C ALA A 206 -22.78 -19.04 -19.55
N ALA A 207 -21.51 -19.14 -19.96
CA ALA A 207 -21.14 -19.40 -21.35
C ALA A 207 -21.58 -20.80 -21.83
N GLU A 208 -21.45 -21.82 -20.98
CA GLU A 208 -21.95 -23.17 -21.29
C GLU A 208 -23.47 -23.20 -21.44
N LYS A 209 -24.22 -22.47 -20.60
CA LYS A 209 -25.68 -22.35 -20.74
C LYS A 209 -26.09 -21.63 -22.02
N ALA A 210 -25.41 -20.54 -22.36
CA ALA A 210 -25.67 -19.83 -23.62
C ALA A 210 -25.38 -20.73 -24.84
N ALA A 211 -24.28 -21.49 -24.82
CA ALA A 211 -23.97 -22.45 -25.88
C ALA A 211 -24.99 -23.59 -25.98
N ALA A 212 -25.54 -24.05 -24.84
CA ALA A 212 -26.60 -25.04 -24.83
C ALA A 212 -27.93 -24.48 -25.39
N GLU A 213 -28.28 -23.24 -25.05
CA GLU A 213 -29.45 -22.54 -25.60
C GLU A 213 -29.30 -22.30 -27.12
N ASP A 214 -28.11 -21.95 -27.59
CA ASP A 214 -27.81 -21.81 -29.02
C ASP A 214 -27.90 -23.15 -29.77
N SER A 215 -27.48 -24.26 -29.15
CA SER A 215 -27.64 -25.60 -29.72
C SER A 215 -29.11 -26.04 -29.78
N ALA A 216 -29.91 -25.73 -28.76
CA ALA A 216 -31.34 -26.00 -28.74
C ALA A 216 -32.11 -25.16 -29.77
N ALA A 217 -31.67 -23.93 -30.04
CA ALA A 217 -32.23 -23.09 -31.09
C ALA A 217 -31.97 -23.65 -32.50
N LEU A 218 -30.79 -24.21 -32.74
CA LEU A 218 -30.44 -24.90 -33.99
C LEU A 218 -31.27 -26.18 -34.21
N ASP A 219 -31.49 -26.97 -33.15
CA ASP A 219 -32.34 -28.16 -33.22
C ASP A 219 -33.82 -27.82 -33.48
N SER A 220 -34.30 -26.68 -32.96
CA SER A 220 -35.67 -26.20 -33.25
C SER A 220 -35.84 -25.66 -34.68
N ALA A 221 -34.78 -25.14 -35.30
CA ALA A 221 -34.78 -24.66 -36.68
C ALA A 221 -34.73 -25.79 -37.72
N PHE A 222 -34.29 -27.00 -37.33
CA PHE A 222 -34.26 -28.18 -38.23
C PHE A 222 -35.64 -28.86 -38.38
N LEU A 223 -36.65 -28.45 -37.59
CA LEU A 223 -37.98 -29.06 -37.57
C LEU A 223 -39.05 -28.31 -38.39
N GLU A 224 -38.68 -27.27 -39.13
CA GLU A 224 -39.57 -26.52 -40.02
C GLU A 224 -39.36 -26.84 -41.51
N ASP A 225 -39.21 -28.12 -41.86
CA ASP A 225 -39.32 -28.54 -43.26
C ASP A 225 -40.80 -28.85 -43.57
N PRO A 226 -41.53 -28.02 -44.33
CA PRO A 226 -42.99 -28.10 -44.50
C PRO A 226 -43.46 -29.42 -45.14
N ALA A 227 -42.54 -30.18 -45.76
CA ALA A 227 -42.82 -31.50 -46.31
C ALA A 227 -43.10 -32.56 -45.22
N VAL A 228 -42.45 -32.46 -44.04
CA VAL A 228 -42.58 -33.45 -42.95
C VAL A 228 -43.88 -33.25 -42.17
N THR A 229 -44.32 -32.00 -42.03
CA THR A 229 -45.57 -31.63 -41.35
C THR A 229 -46.81 -32.05 -42.16
N ALA A 230 -46.76 -31.97 -43.50
CA ALA A 230 -47.85 -32.40 -44.38
C ALA A 230 -48.08 -33.92 -44.36
N ALA A 231 -47.01 -34.72 -44.32
CA ALA A 231 -47.10 -36.18 -44.25
C ALA A 231 -47.73 -36.68 -42.93
N LYS A 232 -47.53 -35.93 -41.84
CA LYS A 232 -48.10 -36.27 -40.52
C LYS A 232 -49.59 -35.94 -40.41
N ALA A 233 -50.04 -34.86 -41.07
CA ALA A 233 -51.46 -34.48 -41.13
C ALA A 233 -52.32 -35.48 -41.92
N HIS A 234 -51.79 -36.03 -43.02
CA HIS A 234 -52.52 -37.02 -43.82
C HIS A 234 -52.76 -38.34 -43.05
N LYS A 235 -51.81 -38.74 -42.20
CA LYS A 235 -51.91 -39.95 -41.35
C LYS A 235 -52.93 -39.82 -40.21
N LEU A 236 -53.16 -38.60 -39.71
CA LEU A 236 -54.16 -38.33 -38.67
C LEU A 236 -55.59 -38.30 -39.23
N SER A 237 -55.79 -37.82 -40.45
CA SER A 237 -57.12 -37.81 -41.08
C SER A 237 -57.67 -39.22 -41.35
N TYR A 238 -56.81 -40.18 -41.68
CA TYR A 238 -57.21 -41.57 -41.97
C TYR A 238 -57.60 -42.34 -40.71
N ASN A 239 -57.02 -42.00 -39.55
CA ASN A 239 -57.29 -42.69 -38.29
C ASN A 239 -58.56 -42.21 -37.58
N VAL A 240 -59.02 -40.98 -37.85
CA VAL A 240 -60.26 -40.45 -37.25
C VAL A 240 -61.50 -41.01 -37.96
N SER A 241 -61.44 -41.26 -39.27
CA SER A 241 -62.56 -41.89 -39.99
C SER A 241 -62.73 -43.38 -39.70
N HIS A 242 -61.67 -44.08 -39.26
CA HIS A 242 -61.73 -45.52 -38.99
C HIS A 242 -62.32 -45.86 -37.60
N ASN A 243 -62.22 -44.95 -36.62
CA ASN A 243 -62.75 -45.17 -35.27
C ASN A 243 -64.20 -44.72 -35.06
N ALA A 244 -64.80 -44.00 -36.02
CA ALA A 244 -66.21 -43.62 -35.96
C ALA A 244 -67.17 -44.77 -36.37
N ASN A 245 -66.67 -45.85 -36.95
CA ASN A 245 -67.46 -47.00 -37.43
C ASN A 245 -67.42 -48.24 -36.51
N VAL A 246 -66.89 -48.14 -35.29
CA VAL A 246 -66.77 -49.28 -34.34
C VAL A 246 -67.64 -49.08 -33.08
N MET A 247 -68.55 -48.09 -33.07
CA MET A 247 -69.46 -47.82 -31.94
C MET A 247 -70.92 -47.62 -32.39
N LEU A 248 -71.43 -48.52 -33.22
CA LEU A 248 -72.85 -48.86 -33.41
C LEU A 248 -72.96 -50.39 -33.54
#